data_AF-A0A2H0J986-F1
#
_entry.id   AF-A0A2H0J986-F1
#
_cell.length_a   1.000
_cell.length_b   1.000
_cell.length_c   1.000
_cell.angle_alpha   90.00
_cell.angle_beta   90.00
_cell.angle_gamma   90.00
#
_symmetry.space_group_name_H-M   'P 1'
#
loop_
_entity.id
_entity.type
_entity.pdbx_description
1 polymer ?
#
loop_
_entity_poly.entity_id
_entity_poly.type
_entity_poly.pdbx_seq_one_letter_code
_entity_poly.pdbx_strand_id
1 'polypeptide(L)'
;MATWTAFPYAGDYNFDSDSVKKNWARLHIGDLEPLPKDRALLQAWAHFHNGDFQKAVTLGQSLGLTGLNVANKAMCVYASYLEKHESRRQALFKEVAEQAEKQLEQDATNFNARYLRAYALSRYSQSISVAKALAQGLGATIKADLEDVIRQQPKHLDAHVALGSFHAEVIDKVGNLIGAMAYGANKDIGLNLFTKAVQLNMQSAFCMLEYAHAMLMLGGEEMMKEASRMYQLAARAKPVDAPERLEVEMAKAELKD
;
A
#
# COMPACT_ATOMS: atom_id res chain seq x y z
N MET A 1 1.47 -25.79 4.98
CA MET A 1 1.28 -24.33 4.78
C MET A 1 2.28 -23.61 5.66
N ALA A 2 2.97 -22.58 5.14
CA ALA A 2 3.93 -21.82 5.95
C ALA A 2 3.20 -21.05 7.07
N THR A 3 3.73 -21.09 8.29
CA THR A 3 3.15 -20.40 9.46
C THR A 3 3.23 -18.88 9.24
N TRP A 4 2.10 -18.17 9.39
CA TRP A 4 2.06 -16.71 9.30
C TRP A 4 2.45 -16.09 10.64
N THR A 5 3.32 -15.07 10.63
CA THR A 5 3.59 -14.28 11.84
C THR A 5 2.30 -13.58 12.29
N ALA A 6 1.89 -13.80 13.53
CA ALA A 6 0.68 -13.18 14.07
C ALA A 6 0.84 -11.66 14.22
N PHE A 7 -0.27 -10.93 14.04
CA PHE A 7 -0.36 -9.53 14.41
C PHE A 7 -0.16 -9.40 15.94
N PRO A 8 0.80 -8.59 16.42
CA PRO A 8 1.22 -8.60 17.82
C PRO A 8 0.22 -7.96 18.79
N TYR A 9 -0.79 -7.24 18.30
CA TYR A 9 -1.83 -6.57 19.11
C TYR A 9 -3.19 -7.26 18.94
N ALA A 10 -3.19 -8.59 18.87
CA ALA A 10 -4.41 -9.37 18.70
C ALA A 10 -5.42 -9.09 19.83
N GLY A 11 -6.68 -8.80 19.47
CA GLY A 11 -7.76 -8.50 20.41
C GLY A 11 -7.99 -7.01 20.69
N ASP A 12 -7.06 -6.12 20.30
CA ASP A 12 -7.23 -4.67 20.46
C ASP A 12 -8.30 -4.11 19.49
N TYR A 13 -8.55 -4.83 18.39
CA TYR A 13 -9.59 -4.54 17.40
C TYR A 13 -10.62 -5.68 17.40
N ASN A 14 -11.90 -5.31 17.39
CA ASN A 14 -13.03 -6.25 17.54
C ASN A 14 -14.09 -5.99 16.47
N PHE A 15 -13.66 -5.93 15.21
CA PHE A 15 -14.54 -5.80 14.07
C PHE A 15 -15.30 -7.10 13.78
N ASP A 16 -16.56 -6.95 13.42
CA ASP A 16 -17.44 -7.94 12.84
C ASP A 16 -18.05 -7.40 11.54
N SER A 17 -18.83 -8.22 10.83
CA SER A 17 -19.43 -7.80 9.55
C SER A 17 -20.27 -6.52 9.65
N ASP A 18 -20.95 -6.31 10.78
CA ASP A 18 -21.90 -5.20 10.96
C ASP A 18 -21.18 -3.89 11.31
N SER A 19 -20.16 -3.96 12.17
CA SER A 19 -19.29 -2.84 12.51
C SER A 19 -18.38 -2.42 11.35
N VAL A 20 -17.86 -3.37 10.55
CA VAL A 20 -17.13 -3.05 9.30
C VAL A 20 -18.02 -2.30 8.34
N LYS A 21 -19.23 -2.80 8.09
CA LYS A 21 -20.21 -2.12 7.22
C LYS A 21 -20.51 -0.71 7.71
N LYS A 22 -20.68 -0.53 9.03
CA LYS A 22 -20.95 0.78 9.64
C LYS A 22 -19.78 1.76 9.48
N ASN A 23 -18.54 1.27 9.58
CA ASN A 23 -17.32 2.11 9.54
C ASN A 23 -16.65 2.15 8.15
N TRP A 24 -17.27 1.55 7.13
CA TRP A 24 -16.67 1.30 5.83
C TRP A 24 -15.98 2.52 5.21
N ALA A 25 -16.67 3.66 5.18
CA ALA A 25 -16.14 4.88 4.59
C ALA A 25 -14.86 5.38 5.29
N ARG A 26 -14.69 5.13 6.60
CA ARG A 26 -13.46 5.49 7.32
C ARG A 26 -12.35 4.47 7.09
N LEU A 27 -12.70 3.18 7.03
CA LEU A 27 -11.75 2.07 6.82
C LEU A 27 -11.19 2.06 5.39
N HIS A 28 -11.98 2.53 4.42
CA HIS A 28 -11.66 2.54 2.99
C HIS A 28 -11.56 3.96 2.41
N ILE A 29 -11.24 4.94 3.25
CA ILE A 29 -11.00 6.32 2.79
C ILE A 29 -9.78 6.41 1.87
N GLY A 30 -8.81 5.50 2.03
CA GLY A 30 -7.55 5.47 1.28
C GLY A 30 -7.65 4.87 -0.11
N ASP A 31 -8.41 3.77 -0.22
CA ASP A 31 -8.53 2.93 -1.42
C ASP A 31 -9.89 3.05 -2.13
N LEU A 32 -10.88 3.70 -1.51
CA LEU A 32 -12.22 3.82 -2.06
C LEU A 32 -12.85 2.47 -2.42
N GLU A 33 -12.52 1.38 -1.72
CA GLU A 33 -13.14 0.07 -1.95
C GLU A 33 -14.66 0.19 -1.83
N PRO A 34 -15.43 -0.31 -2.81
CA PRO A 34 -16.88 -0.22 -2.77
C PRO A 34 -17.45 -1.11 -1.66
N LEU A 35 -18.43 -0.60 -0.92
CA LEU A 35 -19.08 -1.34 0.17
C LEU A 35 -19.74 -2.63 -0.36
N PRO A 36 -19.30 -3.83 0.06
CA PRO A 36 -19.92 -5.07 -0.37
C PRO A 36 -21.28 -5.28 0.29
N LYS A 37 -22.17 -5.96 -0.43
CA LYS A 37 -23.48 -6.40 0.11
C LYS A 37 -23.40 -7.77 0.77
N ASP A 38 -22.43 -8.58 0.36
CA ASP A 38 -22.26 -9.95 0.83
C ASP A 38 -21.69 -9.98 2.26
N ARG A 39 -22.32 -10.75 3.15
CA ARG A 39 -21.91 -10.84 4.56
C ARG A 39 -20.60 -11.58 4.73
N ALA A 40 -20.30 -12.60 3.93
CA ALA A 40 -19.03 -13.32 4.01
C ALA A 40 -17.86 -12.44 3.55
N LEU A 41 -18.06 -11.58 2.54
CA LEU A 41 -17.06 -10.60 2.14
C LEU A 41 -16.84 -9.53 3.23
N LEU A 42 -17.90 -9.03 3.86
CA LEU A 42 -17.77 -8.16 5.04
C LEU A 42 -17.00 -8.85 6.19
N GLN A 43 -17.21 -10.16 6.38
CA GLN A 43 -16.47 -10.94 7.36
C GLN A 43 -14.98 -11.09 7.01
N ALA A 44 -14.64 -11.24 5.73
CA ALA A 44 -13.25 -11.25 5.28
C ALA A 44 -12.55 -9.91 5.58
N TRP A 45 -13.24 -8.80 5.34
CA TRP A 45 -12.77 -7.47 5.70
C TRP A 45 -12.65 -7.29 7.22
N ALA A 46 -13.57 -7.83 8.02
CA ALA A 46 -13.44 -7.84 9.48
C ALA A 46 -12.17 -8.55 9.94
N HIS A 47 -11.83 -9.70 9.36
CA HIS A 47 -10.55 -10.35 9.64
C HIS A 47 -9.35 -9.47 9.26
N PHE A 48 -9.40 -8.80 8.11
CA PHE A 48 -8.35 -7.88 7.68
C PHE A 48 -8.15 -6.74 8.69
N HIS A 49 -9.22 -6.05 9.09
CA HIS A 49 -9.15 -4.92 10.02
C HIS A 49 -8.79 -5.34 11.46
N ASN A 50 -9.01 -6.61 11.83
CA ASN A 50 -8.56 -7.17 13.12
C ASN A 50 -7.11 -7.69 13.10
N GLY A 51 -6.43 -7.69 11.95
CA GLY A 51 -5.08 -8.24 11.81
C GLY A 51 -5.03 -9.77 11.67
N ASP A 52 -6.18 -10.42 11.51
CA ASP A 52 -6.33 -11.84 11.19
C ASP A 52 -6.02 -12.10 9.69
N PHE A 53 -4.87 -11.62 9.19
CA PHE A 53 -4.58 -11.58 7.75
C PHE A 53 -4.68 -12.94 7.06
N GLN A 54 -4.21 -14.01 7.71
CA GLN A 54 -4.33 -15.36 7.14
C GLN A 54 -5.79 -15.79 6.96
N LYS A 55 -6.68 -15.44 7.91
CA LYS A 55 -8.12 -15.74 7.80
C LYS A 55 -8.76 -14.88 6.71
N ALA A 56 -8.38 -13.60 6.61
CA ALA A 56 -8.84 -12.71 5.54
C ALA A 56 -8.48 -13.24 4.15
N VAL A 57 -7.24 -13.72 3.96
CA VAL A 57 -6.79 -14.38 2.72
C VAL A 57 -7.61 -15.64 2.45
N THR A 58 -7.74 -16.52 3.44
CA THR A 58 -8.42 -17.80 3.27
C THR A 58 -9.89 -17.61 2.89
N LEU A 59 -10.59 -16.70 3.58
CA LEU A 59 -12.00 -16.41 3.30
C LEU A 59 -12.16 -15.60 2.00
N GLY A 60 -11.28 -14.63 1.72
CA GLY A 60 -11.32 -13.88 0.47
C GLY A 60 -11.14 -14.80 -0.75
N GLN A 61 -10.18 -15.72 -0.69
CA GLN A 61 -9.94 -16.68 -1.78
C GLN A 61 -11.11 -17.66 -1.96
N SER A 62 -11.78 -18.09 -0.89
CA SER A 62 -12.93 -19.01 -1.00
C SER A 62 -14.17 -18.36 -1.63
N LEU A 63 -14.26 -17.02 -1.63
CA LEU A 63 -15.31 -16.25 -2.29
C LEU A 63 -15.06 -16.03 -3.79
N GLY A 64 -13.90 -16.45 -4.32
CA GLY A 64 -13.53 -16.26 -5.71
C GLY A 64 -13.27 -14.79 -6.05
N LEU A 65 -13.61 -14.37 -7.28
CA LEU A 65 -13.28 -13.06 -7.83
C LEU A 65 -13.65 -11.88 -6.91
N THR A 66 -14.81 -11.96 -6.24
CA THR A 66 -15.32 -10.89 -5.37
C THR A 66 -14.53 -10.73 -4.08
N GLY A 67 -13.81 -11.76 -3.63
CA GLY A 67 -12.98 -11.72 -2.42
C GLY A 67 -11.49 -11.52 -2.67
N LEU A 68 -11.05 -11.37 -3.92
CA LEU A 68 -9.63 -11.23 -4.24
C LEU A 68 -9.04 -9.90 -3.75
N ASN A 69 -9.79 -8.79 -3.74
CA ASN A 69 -9.28 -7.51 -3.23
C ASN A 69 -8.84 -7.60 -1.75
N VAL A 70 -9.68 -8.19 -0.90
CA VAL A 70 -9.34 -8.36 0.53
C VAL A 70 -8.20 -9.36 0.73
N ALA A 71 -8.15 -10.44 -0.05
CA ALA A 71 -7.06 -11.41 0.01
C ALA A 71 -5.72 -10.77 -0.39
N ASN A 72 -5.69 -10.09 -1.53
CA ASN A 72 -4.52 -9.39 -2.06
C ASN A 72 -4.04 -8.30 -1.10
N LYS A 73 -4.95 -7.49 -0.56
CA LYS A 73 -4.61 -6.44 0.42
C LYS A 73 -4.04 -7.04 1.70
N ALA A 74 -4.64 -8.11 2.23
CA ALA A 74 -4.14 -8.80 3.41
C ALA A 74 -2.74 -9.39 3.20
N MET A 75 -2.47 -9.99 2.03
CA MET A 75 -1.14 -10.48 1.66
C MET A 75 -0.12 -9.34 1.58
N CYS A 76 -0.48 -8.23 0.94
CA CYS A 76 0.38 -7.05 0.82
C CYS A 76 0.76 -6.47 2.20
N VAL A 77 -0.21 -6.28 3.09
CA VAL A 77 0.03 -5.76 4.45
C VAL A 77 0.89 -6.75 5.25
N TYR A 78 0.54 -8.04 5.24
CA TYR A 78 1.33 -9.06 5.93
C TYR A 78 2.79 -9.11 5.43
N ALA A 79 3.00 -9.14 4.11
CA ALA A 79 4.33 -9.17 3.51
C ALA A 79 5.13 -7.88 3.82
N SER A 80 4.46 -6.75 3.94
CA SER A 80 5.08 -5.45 4.20
C SER A 80 5.57 -5.30 5.64
N TYR A 81 4.81 -5.82 6.61
CA TYR A 81 5.00 -5.46 8.03
C TYR A 81 5.28 -6.65 8.96
N LEU A 82 4.96 -7.89 8.58
CA LEU A 82 4.97 -9.04 9.50
C LEU A 82 5.81 -10.22 9.01
N GLU A 83 5.97 -10.41 7.70
CA GLU A 83 6.81 -11.47 7.15
C GLU A 83 8.30 -11.11 7.29
N LYS A 84 9.07 -12.00 7.94
CA LYS A 84 10.47 -11.75 8.29
C LYS A 84 11.44 -12.27 7.24
N HIS A 85 11.02 -13.21 6.40
CA HIS A 85 11.87 -13.81 5.38
C HIS A 85 11.69 -13.10 4.04
N GLU A 86 12.76 -12.48 3.54
CA GLU A 86 12.75 -11.73 2.28
C GLU A 86 12.25 -12.55 1.08
N SER A 87 12.73 -13.79 0.92
CA SER A 87 12.28 -14.68 -0.16
C SER A 87 10.77 -14.95 -0.12
N ARG A 88 10.19 -15.02 1.07
CA ARG A 88 8.74 -15.20 1.25
C ARG A 88 7.97 -13.91 0.99
N ARG A 89 8.49 -12.75 1.40
CA ARG A 89 7.92 -11.44 1.02
C ARG A 89 7.84 -11.30 -0.50
N GLN A 90 8.95 -11.59 -1.19
CA GLN A 90 9.01 -11.56 -2.65
C GLN A 90 7.98 -12.51 -3.28
N ALA A 91 7.87 -13.75 -2.79
CA ALA A 91 6.89 -14.70 -3.30
C ALA A 91 5.44 -14.19 -3.14
N LEU A 92 5.11 -13.62 -1.97
CA LEU A 92 3.78 -13.06 -1.71
C LEU A 92 3.46 -11.87 -2.62
N PHE A 93 4.39 -10.93 -2.79
CA PHE A 93 4.16 -9.79 -3.69
C PHE A 93 3.98 -10.22 -5.16
N LYS A 94 4.76 -11.20 -5.61
CA LYS A 94 4.57 -11.77 -6.95
C LYS A 94 3.22 -12.47 -7.09
N GLU A 95 2.81 -13.25 -6.09
CA GLU A 95 1.51 -13.92 -6.09
C GLU A 95 0.36 -12.91 -6.18
N VAL A 96 0.41 -11.82 -5.40
CA VAL A 96 -0.58 -10.74 -5.48
C VAL A 96 -0.60 -10.10 -6.86
N ALA A 97 0.56 -9.78 -7.43
CA ALA A 97 0.63 -9.17 -8.75
C ALA A 97 0.02 -10.06 -9.85
N GLU A 98 0.33 -11.37 -9.82
CA GLU A 98 -0.22 -12.37 -10.75
C GLU A 98 -1.73 -12.58 -10.54
N GLN A 99 -2.21 -12.59 -9.29
CA GLN A 99 -3.65 -12.71 -8.98
C GLN A 99 -4.42 -11.47 -9.43
N ALA A 100 -3.89 -10.27 -9.16
CA ALA A 100 -4.50 -9.01 -9.56
C ALA A 100 -4.52 -8.84 -11.08
N GLU A 101 -3.48 -9.30 -11.79
CA GLU A 101 -3.48 -9.32 -13.26
C GLU A 101 -4.62 -10.19 -13.82
N LYS A 102 -4.77 -11.43 -13.33
CA LYS A 102 -5.89 -12.30 -13.72
C LYS A 102 -7.25 -11.73 -13.34
N GLN A 103 -7.33 -11.01 -12.23
CA GLN A 103 -8.54 -10.31 -11.81
C GLN A 103 -8.90 -9.20 -12.81
N LEU A 104 -7.92 -8.44 -13.29
CA LEU A 104 -8.12 -7.37 -14.29
C LEU A 104 -8.49 -7.91 -15.67
N GLU A 105 -8.08 -9.12 -16.03
CA GLU A 105 -8.57 -9.80 -17.25
C GLU A 105 -10.07 -10.08 -17.20
N GLN A 106 -10.63 -10.31 -16.01
CA GLN A 106 -12.05 -10.59 -15.79
C GLN A 106 -12.86 -9.33 -15.48
N ASP A 107 -12.24 -8.34 -14.83
CA ASP A 107 -12.84 -7.06 -14.47
C ASP A 107 -11.79 -5.93 -14.58
N ALA A 108 -11.64 -5.39 -15.79
CA ALA A 108 -10.72 -4.30 -16.08
C ALA A 108 -11.08 -2.98 -15.36
N THR A 109 -12.29 -2.89 -14.80
CA THR A 109 -12.78 -1.73 -14.04
C THR A 109 -12.53 -1.86 -12.53
N ASN A 110 -11.89 -2.94 -12.08
CA ASN A 110 -11.49 -3.11 -10.69
C ASN A 110 -10.22 -2.27 -10.39
N PHE A 111 -10.42 -1.00 -10.09
CA PHE A 111 -9.33 -0.07 -9.79
C PHE A 111 -8.49 -0.49 -8.59
N ASN A 112 -9.09 -1.18 -7.61
CA ASN A 112 -8.35 -1.67 -6.45
C ASN A 112 -7.49 -2.90 -6.76
N ALA A 113 -7.92 -3.78 -7.66
CA ALA A 113 -7.04 -4.81 -8.20
C ALA A 113 -5.84 -4.17 -8.93
N ARG A 114 -6.08 -3.13 -9.74
CA ARG A 114 -5.01 -2.39 -10.43
C ARG A 114 -4.05 -1.73 -9.45
N TYR A 115 -4.56 -1.05 -8.42
CA TYR A 115 -3.75 -0.47 -7.35
C TYR A 115 -2.93 -1.55 -6.61
N LEU A 116 -3.55 -2.67 -6.23
CA LEU A 116 -2.89 -3.76 -5.50
C LEU A 116 -1.79 -4.43 -6.35
N ARG A 117 -1.99 -4.56 -7.67
CA ARG A 117 -0.95 -5.00 -8.60
C ARG A 117 0.24 -4.04 -8.57
N ALA A 118 0.00 -2.75 -8.73
CA ALA A 118 1.05 -1.74 -8.70
C ALA A 118 1.78 -1.71 -7.36
N TYR A 119 1.05 -1.73 -6.24
CA TYR A 119 1.62 -1.76 -4.89
C TYR A 119 2.54 -2.98 -4.71
N ALA A 120 2.06 -4.18 -5.07
CA ALA A 120 2.83 -5.40 -4.93
C ALA A 120 4.09 -5.39 -5.81
N LEU A 121 3.98 -4.94 -7.05
CA LEU A 121 5.14 -4.79 -7.95
C LEU A 121 6.14 -3.75 -7.43
N SER A 122 5.68 -2.63 -6.88
CA SER A 122 6.55 -1.62 -6.25
C SER A 122 7.35 -2.23 -5.09
N ARG A 123 6.68 -2.91 -4.14
CA ARG A 123 7.35 -3.55 -3.01
C ARG A 123 8.29 -4.69 -3.43
N TYR A 124 7.93 -5.46 -4.47
CA TYR A 124 8.83 -6.43 -5.05
C TYR A 124 10.08 -5.77 -5.66
N SER A 125 9.89 -4.66 -6.40
CA SER A 125 10.98 -3.92 -7.06
C SER A 125 12.02 -3.36 -6.08
N GLN A 126 11.60 -2.98 -4.87
CA GLN A 126 12.49 -2.51 -3.80
C GLN A 126 13.48 -3.58 -3.32
N SER A 127 13.16 -4.87 -3.52
CA SER A 127 13.97 -6.00 -3.05
C SER A 127 14.85 -6.64 -4.12
N ILE A 128 14.92 -6.05 -5.32
CA ILE A 128 15.71 -6.55 -6.45
C ILE A 128 16.61 -5.46 -7.03
N SER A 129 17.59 -5.84 -7.84
CA SER A 129 18.46 -4.87 -8.50
C SER A 129 17.68 -4.04 -9.53
N VAL A 130 18.11 -2.78 -9.71
CA VAL A 130 17.58 -1.88 -10.75
C VAL A 130 17.60 -2.54 -12.12
N ALA A 131 18.69 -3.24 -12.47
CA ALA A 131 18.80 -3.96 -13.73
C ALA A 131 17.72 -5.04 -13.90
N LYS A 132 17.40 -5.79 -12.83
CA LYS A 132 16.34 -6.81 -12.87
C LYS A 132 14.95 -6.19 -12.97
N ALA A 133 14.70 -5.09 -12.24
CA ALA A 133 13.43 -4.37 -12.32
C ALA A 133 13.19 -3.79 -13.73
N LEU A 134 14.24 -3.25 -14.35
CA LEU A 134 14.22 -2.76 -15.74
C LEU A 134 13.98 -3.90 -16.74
N ALA A 135 14.71 -5.01 -16.61
CA ALA A 135 14.55 -6.16 -17.50
C ALA A 135 13.14 -6.77 -17.46
N GLN A 136 12.45 -6.64 -16.33
CA GLN A 136 11.06 -7.09 -16.15
C GLN A 136 10.02 -6.01 -16.50
N GLY A 137 10.43 -4.81 -16.91
CA GLY A 137 9.51 -3.71 -17.26
C GLY A 137 8.70 -3.16 -16.09
N LEU A 138 9.10 -3.43 -14.84
CA LEU A 138 8.28 -3.14 -13.65
C LEU A 138 7.92 -1.65 -13.54
N GLY A 139 8.90 -0.77 -13.79
CA GLY A 139 8.70 0.67 -13.64
C GLY A 139 7.62 1.24 -14.57
N ALA A 140 7.55 0.76 -15.81
CA ALA A 140 6.52 1.17 -16.76
C ALA A 140 5.13 0.66 -16.34
N THR A 141 5.04 -0.61 -15.92
CA THR A 141 3.78 -1.22 -15.46
C THR A 141 3.24 -0.53 -14.21
N ILE A 142 4.09 -0.33 -13.19
CA ILE A 142 3.73 0.33 -11.92
C ILE A 142 3.18 1.74 -12.20
N LYS A 143 3.92 2.54 -12.96
CA LYS A 143 3.52 3.92 -13.27
C LYS A 143 2.19 3.95 -14.04
N ALA A 144 2.06 3.14 -15.09
CA ALA A 144 0.86 3.10 -15.91
C ALA A 144 -0.38 2.70 -15.10
N ASP A 145 -0.25 1.72 -14.21
CA ASP A 145 -1.35 1.29 -13.35
C ASP A 145 -1.79 2.40 -12.38
N LEU A 146 -0.84 3.05 -11.71
CA LEU A 146 -1.15 4.11 -10.75
C LEU A 146 -1.71 5.36 -11.43
N GLU A 147 -1.18 5.75 -12.58
CA GLU A 147 -1.73 6.85 -13.37
C GLU A 147 -3.16 6.56 -13.83
N ASP A 148 -3.47 5.31 -14.22
CA ASP A 148 -4.83 4.92 -14.58
C ASP A 148 -5.77 4.96 -13.37
N VAL A 149 -5.37 4.41 -12.22
CA VAL A 149 -6.17 4.49 -10.99
C VAL A 149 -6.46 5.94 -10.61
N ILE A 150 -5.47 6.83 -10.62
CA ILE A 150 -5.65 8.24 -10.27
C ILE A 150 -6.55 8.95 -11.28
N ARG A 151 -6.43 8.63 -12.58
CA ARG A 151 -7.28 9.21 -13.62
C ARG A 151 -8.75 8.85 -13.41
N GLN A 152 -9.04 7.61 -13.04
CA GLN A 152 -10.40 7.10 -12.88
C GLN A 152 -10.98 7.40 -11.49
N GLN A 153 -10.13 7.42 -10.47
CA GLN A 153 -10.47 7.73 -9.09
C GLN A 153 -9.53 8.81 -8.53
N PRO A 154 -9.71 10.10 -8.88
CA PRO A 154 -8.84 11.20 -8.45
C PRO A 154 -8.78 11.46 -6.93
N LYS A 155 -9.61 10.75 -6.16
CA LYS A 155 -9.63 10.80 -4.69
C LYS A 155 -9.03 9.55 -4.05
N HIS A 156 -8.48 8.61 -4.83
CA HIS A 156 -7.81 7.41 -4.31
C HIS A 156 -6.47 7.84 -3.72
N LEU A 157 -6.45 8.03 -2.40
CA LEU A 157 -5.31 8.55 -1.67
C LEU A 157 -4.10 7.61 -1.78
N ASP A 158 -4.30 6.30 -1.60
CA ASP A 158 -3.17 5.37 -1.56
C ASP A 158 -2.45 5.28 -2.91
N ALA A 159 -3.17 5.46 -4.03
CA ALA A 159 -2.58 5.54 -5.36
C ALA A 159 -1.74 6.81 -5.56
N HIS A 160 -2.17 7.96 -5.00
CA HIS A 160 -1.35 9.18 -5.01
C HIS A 160 -0.06 8.98 -4.20
N VAL A 161 -0.16 8.37 -3.02
CA VAL A 161 1.00 8.03 -2.19
C VAL A 161 1.95 7.11 -2.95
N ALA A 162 1.45 6.01 -3.50
CA ALA A 162 2.27 5.04 -4.23
C ALA A 162 2.95 5.63 -5.47
N LEU A 163 2.27 6.50 -6.23
CA LEU A 163 2.89 7.16 -7.40
C LEU A 163 3.90 8.24 -6.97
N GLY A 164 3.63 8.93 -5.86
CA GLY A 164 4.59 9.83 -5.23
C GLY A 164 5.87 9.09 -4.84
N SER A 165 5.74 7.96 -4.12
CA SER A 165 6.87 7.11 -3.74
C SER A 165 7.61 6.57 -4.96
N PHE A 166 6.90 6.16 -6.01
CA PHE A 166 7.52 5.72 -7.27
C PHE A 166 8.46 6.79 -7.86
N HIS A 167 8.01 8.04 -7.95
CA HIS A 167 8.84 9.13 -8.45
C HIS A 167 10.08 9.36 -7.59
N ALA A 168 9.91 9.35 -6.26
CA ALA A 168 11.00 9.54 -5.31
C ALA A 168 12.04 8.41 -5.39
N GLU A 169 11.59 7.16 -5.36
CA GLU A 169 12.47 5.99 -5.40
C GLU A 169 13.26 5.87 -6.69
N VAL A 170 12.65 6.17 -7.85
CA VAL A 170 13.37 6.13 -9.12
C VAL A 170 14.46 7.20 -9.13
N ILE A 171 14.15 8.41 -8.66
CA ILE A 171 15.13 9.50 -8.59
C ILE A 171 16.26 9.16 -7.61
N ASP A 172 15.95 8.59 -6.46
CA ASP A 172 16.94 8.16 -5.46
C ASP A 172 17.89 7.09 -6.04
N LYS A 173 17.34 6.07 -6.71
CA LYS A 173 18.11 4.91 -7.20
C LYS A 173 18.98 5.20 -8.42
N VAL A 174 18.51 6.01 -9.36
CA VAL A 174 19.21 6.24 -10.66
C VAL A 174 19.53 7.70 -10.96
N GLY A 175 19.15 8.62 -10.06
CA GLY A 175 19.32 10.04 -10.25
C GLY A 175 18.25 10.68 -11.14
N ASN A 176 18.08 11.99 -11.00
CA ASN A 176 17.00 12.75 -11.66
C ASN A 176 17.04 12.65 -13.20
N LEU A 177 18.22 12.74 -13.82
CA LEU A 177 18.34 12.73 -15.28
C LEU A 177 17.95 11.37 -15.88
N ILE A 178 18.53 10.28 -15.37
CA ILE A 178 18.25 8.92 -15.85
C ILE A 178 16.82 8.53 -15.51
N GLY A 179 16.35 8.86 -14.30
CA GLY A 179 14.98 8.63 -13.87
C GLY A 179 13.95 9.29 -14.77
N ALA A 180 14.19 10.54 -15.17
CA ALA A 180 13.34 11.26 -16.11
C ALA A 180 13.35 10.62 -17.52
N MET A 181 14.53 10.27 -18.04
CA MET A 181 14.64 9.70 -19.40
C MET A 181 14.07 8.29 -19.52
N ALA A 182 14.31 7.42 -18.53
CA ALA A 182 13.96 6.00 -18.60
C ALA A 182 12.54 5.70 -18.08
N TYR A 183 12.05 6.49 -17.12
CA TYR A 183 10.78 6.21 -16.42
C TYR A 183 9.83 7.41 -16.38
N GLY A 184 10.26 8.58 -16.87
CA GLY A 184 9.51 9.82 -16.71
C GLY A 184 9.34 10.18 -15.24
N ALA A 185 10.34 9.90 -14.39
CA ALA A 185 10.31 10.28 -13.00
C ALA A 185 10.52 11.80 -12.84
N ASN A 186 9.81 12.43 -11.90
CA ASN A 186 9.85 13.86 -11.70
C ASN A 186 9.61 14.22 -10.23
N LYS A 187 10.53 15.01 -9.65
CA LYS A 187 10.50 15.43 -8.25
C LYS A 187 9.24 16.22 -7.90
N ASP A 188 8.88 17.22 -8.71
CA ASP A 188 7.76 18.11 -8.44
C ASP A 188 6.42 17.38 -8.54
N ILE A 189 6.28 16.46 -9.52
CA ILE A 189 5.11 15.59 -9.62
C ILE A 189 4.99 14.72 -8.37
N GLY A 190 6.09 14.08 -7.95
CA GLY A 190 6.13 13.25 -6.74
C GLY A 190 5.64 14.00 -5.49
N LEU A 191 6.22 15.18 -5.21
CA LEU A 191 5.85 16.00 -4.05
C LEU A 191 4.41 16.53 -4.12
N ASN A 192 3.91 16.87 -5.31
CA ASN A 192 2.53 17.31 -5.51
C ASN A 192 1.51 16.18 -5.28
N LEU A 193 1.84 14.94 -5.65
CA LEU A 193 1.00 13.77 -5.38
C LEU A 193 0.86 13.54 -3.87
N PHE A 194 1.94 13.65 -3.10
CA PHE A 194 1.86 13.60 -1.64
C PHE A 194 1.06 14.75 -1.05
N THR A 195 1.26 15.97 -1.54
CA THR A 195 0.46 17.13 -1.11
C THR A 195 -1.03 16.88 -1.34
N LYS A 196 -1.39 16.27 -2.47
CA LYS A 196 -2.76 15.87 -2.78
C LYS A 196 -3.27 14.78 -1.84
N ALA A 197 -2.47 13.76 -1.55
CA ALA A 197 -2.81 12.69 -0.62
C ALA A 197 -3.08 13.22 0.80
N VAL A 198 -2.23 14.12 1.30
CA VAL A 198 -2.41 14.78 2.60
C VAL A 198 -3.73 15.57 2.64
N GLN A 199 -4.09 16.27 1.56
CA GLN A 199 -5.38 16.98 1.47
C GLN A 199 -6.59 16.05 1.51
N LEU A 200 -6.45 14.80 1.04
CA LEU A 200 -7.53 13.80 1.04
C LEU A 200 -7.73 13.20 2.44
N ASN A 201 -6.65 12.90 3.17
CA ASN A 201 -6.73 12.46 4.57
C ASN A 201 -5.46 12.85 5.35
N MET A 202 -5.53 13.97 6.06
CA MET A 202 -4.45 14.46 6.92
C MET A 202 -4.15 13.59 8.15
N GLN A 203 -4.91 12.50 8.38
CA GLN A 203 -4.70 11.59 9.51
C GLN A 203 -4.10 10.25 9.10
N SER A 204 -3.85 10.02 7.80
CA SER A 204 -3.26 8.77 7.30
C SER A 204 -1.80 8.64 7.75
N ALA A 205 -1.52 7.66 8.62
CA ALA A 205 -0.16 7.34 9.05
C ALA A 205 0.68 6.84 7.86
N PHE A 206 0.12 5.99 6.99
CA PHE A 206 0.71 5.60 5.72
C PHE A 206 1.19 6.80 4.90
N CYS A 207 0.30 7.77 4.64
CA CYS A 207 0.63 8.94 3.83
C CYS A 207 1.77 9.77 4.45
N MET A 208 1.74 9.99 5.76
CA MET A 208 2.79 10.75 6.46
C MET A 208 4.14 10.03 6.40
N LEU A 209 4.14 8.72 6.64
CA LEU A 209 5.34 7.89 6.61
C LEU A 209 6.00 7.91 5.23
N GLU A 210 5.22 7.60 4.19
CA GLU A 210 5.71 7.59 2.80
C GLU A 210 6.13 8.98 2.32
N TYR A 211 5.43 10.05 2.76
CA TYR A 211 5.83 11.40 2.41
C TYR A 211 7.17 11.78 3.06
N ALA A 212 7.40 11.38 4.33
CA ALA A 212 8.67 11.57 5.00
C ALA A 212 9.82 10.88 4.25
N HIS A 213 9.64 9.62 3.85
CA HIS A 213 10.61 8.90 3.02
C HIS A 213 10.90 9.62 1.70
N ALA A 214 9.85 10.04 0.99
CA ALA A 214 10.00 10.74 -0.28
C ALA A 214 10.71 12.09 -0.15
N MET A 215 10.46 12.82 0.94
CA MET A 215 11.15 14.07 1.24
C MET A 215 12.66 13.86 1.39
N LEU A 216 13.08 12.82 2.11
CA LEU A 216 14.48 12.47 2.28
C LEU A 216 15.13 12.03 0.96
N MET A 217 14.47 11.14 0.20
CA MET A 217 14.94 10.69 -1.12
C MET A 217 15.11 11.84 -2.12
N LEU A 218 14.21 12.83 -2.10
CA LEU A 218 14.18 13.91 -3.10
C LEU A 218 14.97 15.16 -2.69
N GLY A 219 15.17 15.40 -1.39
CA GLY A 219 15.75 16.63 -0.87
C GLY A 219 16.83 16.45 0.19
N GLY A 220 17.17 15.21 0.56
CA GLY A 220 18.25 14.91 1.50
C GLY A 220 18.13 15.65 2.82
N GLU A 221 19.27 16.12 3.35
CA GLU A 221 19.37 16.79 4.66
C GLU A 221 18.52 18.05 4.77
N GLU A 222 18.30 18.78 3.66
CA GLU A 222 17.48 20.00 3.67
C GLU A 222 16.03 19.71 4.07
N MET A 223 15.55 18.50 3.75
CA MET A 223 14.19 18.06 4.07
C MET A 223 14.09 17.31 5.41
N MET A 224 15.22 17.06 6.09
CA MET A 224 15.27 16.24 7.31
C MET A 224 14.29 16.73 8.37
N LYS A 225 14.27 18.04 8.64
CA LYS A 225 13.38 18.63 9.66
C LYS A 225 11.90 18.37 9.37
N GLU A 226 11.50 18.48 8.11
CA GLU A 226 10.10 18.30 7.71
C GLU A 226 9.73 16.82 7.66
N ALA A 227 10.65 15.95 7.19
CA ALA A 227 10.49 14.50 7.27
C ALA A 227 10.33 14.02 8.72
N SER A 228 11.19 14.47 9.65
CA SER A 228 11.06 14.18 11.08
C SER A 228 9.71 14.63 11.64
N ARG A 229 9.19 15.79 11.20
CA ARG A 229 7.86 16.25 11.60
C ARG A 229 6.78 15.29 11.11
N MET A 230 6.86 14.81 9.87
CA MET A 230 5.93 13.82 9.32
C MET A 230 5.99 12.49 10.07
N TYR A 231 7.19 11.96 10.34
CA TYR A 231 7.33 10.74 11.16
C TYR A 231 6.71 10.89 12.55
N GLN A 232 6.93 12.03 13.22
CA GLN A 232 6.33 12.31 14.53
C GLN A 232 4.80 12.36 14.48
N LEU A 233 4.22 12.91 13.41
CA LEU A 233 2.77 12.91 13.23
C LEU A 233 2.26 11.49 13.00
N ALA A 234 2.92 10.71 12.13
CA ALA A 234 2.57 9.32 11.86
C ALA A 234 2.62 8.47 13.15
N ALA A 235 3.70 8.58 13.93
CA ALA A 235 3.89 7.85 15.18
C ALA A 235 2.86 8.19 16.28
N ARG A 236 2.22 9.36 16.19
CA ARG A 236 1.17 9.84 17.11
C ARG A 236 -0.25 9.65 16.57
N ALA A 237 -0.39 9.20 15.33
CA ALA A 237 -1.71 8.92 14.75
C ALA A 237 -2.43 7.85 15.59
N LYS A 238 -3.76 7.96 15.64
CA LYS A 238 -4.61 6.99 16.33
C LYS A 238 -5.09 5.96 15.31
N PRO A 239 -4.52 4.76 15.28
CA PRO A 239 -4.88 3.75 14.29
C PRO A 239 -6.29 3.25 14.54
N VAL A 240 -7.14 3.22 13.51
CA VAL A 240 -8.52 2.73 13.63
C VAL A 240 -8.65 1.21 13.46
N ASP A 241 -7.63 0.58 12.87
CA ASP A 241 -7.58 -0.85 12.62
C ASP A 241 -6.13 -1.40 12.70
N ALA A 242 -5.97 -2.70 12.49
CA ALA A 242 -4.67 -3.38 12.55
C ALA A 242 -3.66 -2.92 11.47
N PRO A 243 -4.04 -2.73 10.18
CA PRO A 243 -3.16 -2.12 9.19
C PRO A 243 -2.60 -0.74 9.62
N GLU A 244 -3.47 0.21 10.01
CA GLU A 244 -3.00 1.52 10.46
C GLU A 244 -2.10 1.38 11.71
N ARG A 245 -2.36 0.39 12.58
CA ARG A 245 -1.51 0.11 13.74
C ARG A 245 -0.08 -0.26 13.32
N LEU A 246 0.06 -1.09 12.29
CA LEU A 246 1.38 -1.48 11.78
C LEU A 246 2.14 -0.29 11.19
N GLU A 247 1.46 0.61 10.51
CA GLU A 247 2.03 1.86 9.99
C GLU A 247 2.52 2.79 11.10
N VAL A 248 1.70 2.95 12.16
CA VAL A 248 2.07 3.75 13.34
C VAL A 248 3.28 3.17 14.06
N GLU A 249 3.34 1.85 14.23
CA GLU A 249 4.48 1.19 14.86
C GLU A 249 5.74 1.24 13.97
N MET A 250 5.59 1.19 12.64
CA MET A 250 6.70 1.46 11.71
C MET A 250 7.23 2.89 11.89
N ALA A 251 6.36 3.90 11.90
CA ALA A 251 6.79 5.28 12.12
C ALA A 251 7.50 5.50 13.47
N LYS A 252 7.09 4.76 14.52
CA LYS A 252 7.80 4.78 15.81
C LYS A 252 9.16 4.11 15.76
N ALA A 253 9.36 3.12 14.90
CA ALA A 253 10.66 2.48 14.70
C ALA A 253 11.60 3.45 13.98
N GLU A 254 11.16 4.07 12.88
CA GLU A 254 11.94 5.05 12.10
C GLU A 254 12.40 6.28 12.93
N LEU A 255 11.67 6.64 13.99
CA LEU A 255 12.07 7.73 14.90
C LEU A 255 13.15 7.36 15.93
N LYS A 256 13.42 6.06 16.10
CA LYS A 256 14.44 5.57 17.05
C LYS A 256 15.79 5.35 16.39
N ASP A 257 15.79 5.21 15.08
CA ASP A 257 16.97 5.07 14.23
C ASP A 257 17.57 6.45 13.88
#